data_AF-A0A1G8NW46-F1
#
_entry.id   AF-A0A1G8NW46-F1
#
_cell.length_a   1.000
_cell.length_b   1.000
_cell.length_c   1.000
_cell.angle_alpha   90.00
_cell.angle_beta   90.00
_cell.angle_gamma   90.00
#
_symmetry.space_group_name_H-M   'P 1'
#
loop_
_entity.id
_entity.type
_entity.pdbx_description
1 polymer ?
#
loop_
_entity_poly.entity_id
_entity_poly.type
_entity_poly.pdbx_seq_one_letter_code
_entity_poly.pdbx_strand_id
1 'polypeptide(L)'
;MFVTLIHTVPSAFWNTEIKVGKIINKVCVDDYDALAIPGGDHIYGYFEEAYDENFLQLIRAFDTANKTIASICVGALPIGKSGVLKGRKATTYHLICPQTAAEVAFKLLEMLLGKEKTNTVKQGMGFL
;
A
#
# COMPACT_ATOMS: atom_id res chain seq x y z
N MET A 1 1.70 -9.19 -1.02
CA MET A 1 1.26 -9.50 -2.40
C MET A 1 1.25 -8.20 -3.19
N PHE A 2 1.92 -8.15 -4.34
CA PHE A 2 1.82 -7.01 -5.28
C PHE A 2 0.59 -7.24 -6.15
N VAL A 3 -0.25 -6.22 -6.30
CA VAL A 3 -1.52 -6.26 -7.04
C VAL A 3 -1.51 -5.16 -8.07
N THR A 4 -1.89 -5.47 -9.30
CA THR A 4 -2.07 -4.51 -10.41
C THR A 4 -3.18 -5.00 -11.33
N LEU A 5 -3.53 -4.21 -12.35
CA LEU A 5 -4.50 -4.55 -13.38
C LEU A 5 -3.91 -5.55 -14.42
N ILE A 6 -2.58 -5.72 -14.48
CA ILE A 6 -1.88 -6.62 -15.43
C ILE A 6 -0.98 -7.64 -14.71
N HIS A 7 -0.44 -8.65 -15.40
CA HIS A 7 0.31 -9.75 -14.75
C HIS A 7 1.82 -9.48 -14.54
N THR A 8 2.38 -8.55 -15.31
CA THR A 8 3.76 -8.11 -15.21
C THR A 8 3.77 -6.60 -15.31
N VAL A 9 4.40 -5.93 -14.36
CA VAL A 9 4.56 -4.47 -14.36
C VAL A 9 6.04 -4.10 -14.38
N PRO A 10 6.47 -3.16 -15.23
CA PRO A 10 7.78 -2.56 -15.07
C PRO A 10 7.79 -1.75 -13.77
N SER A 11 8.77 -2.00 -12.91
CA SER A 11 9.02 -1.15 -11.76
C SER A 11 9.39 0.26 -12.25
N ALA A 12 8.74 1.28 -11.67
CA ALA A 12 9.11 2.67 -11.88
C ALA A 12 10.56 2.98 -11.50
N PHE A 13 11.19 2.10 -10.72
CA PHE A 13 12.59 2.18 -10.31
C PHE A 13 13.38 1.06 -11.00
N TRP A 14 14.35 1.47 -11.84
CA TRP A 14 15.28 0.60 -12.58
C TRP A 14 14.65 -0.34 -13.63
N ASN A 15 13.36 -0.16 -13.98
CA ASN A 15 12.66 -0.93 -15.01
C ASN A 15 12.70 -2.45 -14.78
N THR A 16 12.83 -2.88 -13.53
CA THR A 16 12.79 -4.29 -13.15
C THR A 16 11.37 -4.84 -13.34
N GLU A 17 11.23 -5.96 -14.06
CA GLU A 17 9.93 -6.61 -14.20
C GLU A 17 9.50 -7.28 -12.89
N ILE A 18 8.31 -6.92 -12.42
CA ILE A 18 7.68 -7.55 -11.25
C ILE A 18 6.52 -8.40 -11.74
N LYS A 19 6.61 -9.70 -11.49
CA LYS A 19 5.49 -10.63 -11.68
C LYS A 19 4.53 -10.53 -10.50
N VAL A 20 3.27 -10.20 -10.75
CA VAL A 20 2.27 -10.13 -9.69
C VAL A 20 1.60 -11.47 -9.40
N GLY A 21 1.21 -11.67 -8.15
CA GLY A 21 0.55 -12.91 -7.70
C GLY A 21 -0.95 -12.94 -8.02
N LYS A 22 -1.61 -11.79 -8.00
CA LYS A 22 -3.04 -11.63 -8.35
C LYS A 22 -3.26 -10.28 -9.02
N ILE A 23 -4.23 -10.23 -9.93
CA ILE A 23 -4.78 -8.96 -10.43
C ILE A 23 -5.90 -8.45 -9.52
N ILE A 24 -6.17 -7.13 -9.53
CA ILE A 24 -7.14 -6.48 -8.63
C ILE A 24 -8.50 -7.19 -8.62
N ASN A 25 -9.04 -7.52 -9.80
CA ASN A 25 -10.36 -8.14 -9.97
C ASN A 25 -10.44 -9.60 -9.45
N LYS A 26 -9.31 -10.17 -9.02
CA LYS A 26 -9.23 -11.54 -8.44
C LYS A 26 -8.89 -11.52 -6.95
N VAL A 27 -8.84 -10.35 -6.33
CA VAL A 27 -8.61 -10.21 -4.88
C VAL A 27 -9.93 -10.45 -4.14
N CYS A 28 -9.94 -11.44 -3.27
CA CYS A 28 -10.96 -11.58 -2.23
C CYS A 28 -10.47 -10.86 -0.98
N VAL A 29 -11.24 -9.90 -0.45
CA VAL A 29 -10.84 -9.12 0.73
C VAL A 29 -10.64 -10.01 1.95
N ASP A 30 -11.44 -11.07 2.08
CA ASP A 30 -11.41 -11.98 3.24
C ASP A 30 -10.10 -12.75 3.37
N ASP A 31 -9.34 -12.92 2.28
CA ASP A 31 -8.04 -13.60 2.27
C ASP A 31 -6.92 -12.80 2.95
N TYR A 32 -7.14 -11.53 3.32
CA TYR A 32 -6.08 -10.63 3.79
C TYR A 32 -6.45 -9.91 5.08
N ASP A 33 -5.48 -9.67 5.95
CA ASP A 33 -5.67 -8.89 7.19
C ASP A 33 -5.55 -7.37 6.98
N ALA A 34 -4.85 -6.96 5.92
CA ALA A 34 -4.56 -5.55 5.64
C ALA A 34 -4.31 -5.30 4.14
N LEU A 35 -4.45 -4.04 3.75
CA LEU A 35 -4.08 -3.51 2.43
C LEU A 35 -2.88 -2.57 2.57
N ALA A 36 -1.79 -2.86 1.87
CA ALA A 36 -0.62 -1.99 1.80
C ALA A 36 -0.51 -1.37 0.39
N ILE A 37 -0.52 -0.04 0.30
CA ILE A 37 -0.53 0.71 -0.96
C ILE A 37 0.79 1.48 -1.10
N PRO A 38 1.71 1.03 -1.99
CA PRO A 38 2.92 1.76 -2.27
C PRO A 38 2.63 3.04 -3.08
N GLY A 39 3.59 3.95 -3.07
CA GLY A 39 3.63 5.03 -4.05
C GLY A 39 4.11 4.53 -5.41
N GLY A 40 4.08 5.41 -6.40
CA GLY A 40 4.61 5.16 -7.73
C GLY A 40 4.93 6.47 -8.43
N ASP A 41 5.32 6.35 -9.69
CA ASP A 41 5.69 7.49 -10.52
C ASP A 41 4.68 7.66 -11.65
N HIS A 42 4.26 8.91 -11.87
CA HIS A 42 3.34 9.29 -12.94
C HIS A 42 3.82 8.89 -14.35
N ILE A 43 5.13 8.84 -14.60
CA ILE A 43 5.69 8.45 -15.91
C ILE A 43 5.32 7.01 -16.27
N TYR A 44 5.06 6.16 -15.26
CA TYR A 44 4.70 4.75 -15.43
C TYR A 44 3.20 4.50 -15.31
N GLY A 45 2.36 5.52 -15.50
CA GLY A 45 0.90 5.35 -15.50
C GLY A 45 0.28 5.16 -14.11
N TYR A 46 0.98 5.58 -13.04
CA TYR A 46 0.55 5.34 -11.67
C TYR A 46 -0.84 5.91 -11.38
N PHE A 47 -1.16 7.10 -11.86
CA PHE A 47 -2.44 7.76 -11.53
C PHE A 47 -3.63 7.13 -12.23
N GLU A 48 -3.41 6.61 -13.44
CA GLU A 48 -4.39 5.86 -14.20
C GLU A 48 -4.81 4.60 -13.44
N GLU A 49 -3.85 3.82 -12.94
CA GLU A 49 -4.14 2.63 -12.13
C GLU A 49 -4.67 2.99 -10.74
N ALA A 50 -4.08 3.99 -10.07
CA ALA A 50 -4.46 4.38 -8.72
C ALA A 50 -5.89 4.95 -8.65
N TYR A 51 -6.38 5.58 -9.73
CA TYR A 51 -7.74 6.11 -9.80
C TYR A 51 -8.71 5.21 -10.56
N ASP A 52 -8.28 4.01 -10.96
CA ASP A 52 -9.17 3.01 -11.52
C ASP A 52 -10.26 2.61 -10.50
N GLU A 53 -11.50 2.54 -10.98
CA GLU A 53 -12.64 2.32 -10.10
C GLU A 53 -12.62 0.94 -9.42
N ASN A 54 -12.03 -0.09 -10.04
CA ASN A 54 -11.89 -1.40 -9.40
C ASN A 54 -10.95 -1.32 -8.20
N PHE A 55 -9.88 -0.52 -8.31
CA PHE A 55 -8.97 -0.30 -7.19
C PHE A 55 -9.62 0.53 -6.08
N LEU A 56 -10.34 1.59 -6.45
CA LEU A 56 -11.09 2.41 -5.48
C LEU A 56 -12.16 1.58 -4.75
N GLN A 57 -12.83 0.65 -5.44
CA GLN A 57 -13.76 -0.31 -4.83
C GLN A 57 -13.05 -1.25 -3.86
N LEU A 58 -11.87 -1.75 -4.22
CA LEU A 58 -11.08 -2.58 -3.33
C LEU A 58 -10.72 -1.84 -2.04
N ILE A 59 -10.28 -0.58 -2.13
CA ILE A 59 -9.99 0.26 -0.96
C ILE A 59 -11.22 0.39 -0.05
N ARG A 60 -12.39 0.69 -0.62
CA ARG A 60 -13.64 0.79 0.14
C ARG A 60 -14.05 -0.53 0.78
N ALA A 61 -13.80 -1.66 0.11
CA ALA A 61 -14.11 -2.97 0.63
C ALA A 61 -13.24 -3.33 1.84
N PHE A 62 -11.94 -3.02 1.81
CA PHE A 62 -11.06 -3.16 2.98
C PHE A 62 -11.49 -2.25 4.15
N ASP A 63 -11.86 -1.00 3.88
CA ASP A 63 -12.36 -0.08 4.92
C ASP A 63 -13.68 -0.56 5.53
N THR A 64 -14.63 -1.02 4.70
CA THR A 64 -15.92 -1.56 5.14
C THR A 64 -15.75 -2.82 5.99
N ALA A 65 -14.76 -3.67 5.65
CA ALA A 65 -14.37 -4.83 6.44
C ALA A 65 -13.61 -4.48 7.72
N ASN A 66 -13.43 -3.19 8.03
CA ASN A 66 -12.66 -2.68 9.16
C ASN A 66 -11.21 -3.22 9.20
N LYS A 67 -10.62 -3.42 8.03
CA LYS A 67 -9.25 -3.93 7.87
C LYS A 67 -8.26 -2.79 7.78
N THR A 68 -7.03 -3.03 8.23
CA THR A 68 -5.99 -2.00 8.25
C THR A 68 -5.59 -1.64 6.82
N ILE A 69 -5.57 -0.34 6.51
CA ILE A 69 -5.03 0.19 5.24
C ILE A 69 -3.81 1.04 5.58
N ALA A 70 -2.66 0.68 5.00
CA ALA A 70 -1.42 1.43 5.14
C ALA A 70 -0.97 1.92 3.76
N SER A 71 -0.46 3.14 3.69
CA SER A 71 0.08 3.69 2.45
C SER A 71 1.37 4.47 2.71
N ILE A 72 2.19 4.58 1.67
CA ILE A 72 3.35 5.45 1.67
C ILE A 72 3.41 6.31 0.41
N CYS A 73 4.04 7.48 0.53
CA CYS A 73 4.27 8.42 -0.56
C CYS A 73 2.91 8.85 -1.17
N VAL A 74 2.81 8.89 -2.49
CA VAL A 74 1.58 9.22 -3.22
C VAL A 74 0.50 8.13 -3.11
N GLY A 75 0.79 6.98 -2.48
CA GLY A 75 -0.16 5.91 -2.19
C GLY A 75 -1.36 6.32 -1.33
N ALA A 76 -1.26 7.44 -0.61
CA ALA A 76 -2.37 7.98 0.16
C ALA A 76 -3.45 8.64 -0.72
N LEU A 77 -3.10 9.09 -1.93
CA LEU A 77 -4.02 9.79 -2.84
C LEU A 77 -5.22 8.95 -3.28
N PRO A 78 -5.07 7.69 -3.73
CA PRO A 78 -6.23 6.85 -4.07
C PRO A 78 -7.12 6.55 -2.85
N ILE A 79 -6.56 6.50 -1.65
CA ILE A 79 -7.34 6.36 -0.40
C ILE A 79 -8.21 7.61 -0.20
N GLY A 80 -7.63 8.81 -0.36
CA GLY A 80 -8.39 10.06 -0.34
C GLY A 80 -9.49 10.11 -1.40
N LYS A 81 -9.15 9.74 -2.64
CA LYS A 81 -10.10 9.69 -3.78
C LYS A 81 -11.27 8.74 -3.53
N SER A 82 -11.04 7.61 -2.86
CA SER A 82 -12.08 6.64 -2.54
C SER A 82 -13.13 7.15 -1.53
N GLY A 83 -12.80 8.22 -0.78
CA GLY A 83 -13.68 8.84 0.22
C GLY A 83 -13.53 8.31 1.64
N VAL A 84 -12.79 7.21 1.86
CA VAL A 84 -12.68 6.54 3.18
C VAL A 84 -11.98 7.39 4.26
N LEU A 85 -11.23 8.43 3.84
CA LEU A 85 -10.55 9.35 4.77
C LEU A 85 -11.45 10.47 5.32
N LYS A 86 -12.73 10.54 4.94
CA LYS A 86 -13.62 11.61 5.43
C LYS A 86 -13.69 11.59 6.96
N GLY A 87 -13.27 12.70 7.59
CA GLY A 87 -13.21 12.83 9.06
C GLY A 87 -12.02 12.14 9.73
N ARG A 88 -11.04 11.63 8.96
CA ARG A 88 -9.84 10.96 9.47
C ARG A 88 -8.59 11.80 9.17
N LYS A 89 -7.54 11.62 9.97
CA LYS A 89 -6.23 12.20 9.69
C LYS A 89 -5.44 11.30 8.75
N ALA A 90 -4.72 11.90 7.81
CA ALA A 90 -3.81 11.20 6.91
C ALA A 90 -2.61 12.10 6.57
N THR A 91 -1.55 11.49 6.06
CA THR A 91 -0.39 12.18 5.48
C THR A 91 -0.08 11.58 4.11
N THR A 92 0.63 12.32 3.27
CA THR A 92 1.08 11.89 1.94
C THR A 92 2.51 12.37 1.70
N TYR A 93 3.10 11.99 0.57
CA TYR A 93 4.43 12.43 0.18
C TYR A 93 4.61 13.95 0.31
N HIS A 94 5.62 14.37 1.07
CA HIS A 94 6.06 15.75 1.17
C HIS A 94 7.54 15.81 0.79
N LEU A 95 7.91 16.69 -0.15
CA LEU A 95 9.26 16.82 -0.73
C LEU A 95 10.39 17.06 0.30
N ILE A 96 10.06 17.31 1.57
CA ILE A 96 10.98 17.84 2.60
C ILE A 96 11.09 16.89 3.82
N CYS A 97 10.16 15.94 4.01
CA CYS A 97 10.21 15.02 5.15
C CYS A 97 9.55 13.67 4.81
N PRO A 98 10.26 12.78 4.10
CA PRO A 98 9.77 11.43 3.86
C PRO A 98 9.92 10.60 5.15
N GLN A 99 8.81 10.12 5.72
CA GLN A 99 8.87 8.91 6.52
C GLN A 99 9.37 7.78 5.63
N THR A 100 10.26 6.95 6.14
CA THR A 100 10.86 5.88 5.32
C THR A 100 9.83 4.77 5.08
N ALA A 101 9.97 4.07 3.95
CA ALA A 101 9.18 2.86 3.66
C ALA A 101 9.28 1.81 4.77
N ALA A 102 10.44 1.70 5.39
CA ALA A 102 10.68 0.81 6.51
C ALA A 102 9.81 1.16 7.73
N GLU A 103 9.72 2.45 8.11
CA GLU A 103 8.94 2.87 9.27
C GLU A 103 7.44 2.59 9.11
N VAL A 104 6.87 2.90 7.94
CA VAL A 104 5.46 2.59 7.63
C VAL A 104 5.22 1.09 7.69
N ALA A 105 6.12 0.29 7.10
CA ALA A 105 6.04 -1.17 7.13
C ALA A 105 6.13 -1.73 8.56
N PHE A 106 7.07 -1.23 9.38
CA PHE A 106 7.19 -1.65 10.77
C PHE A 106 5.99 -1.25 11.60
N LYS A 107 5.39 -0.07 11.34
CA LYS A 107 4.17 0.32 12.04
C LYS A 107 3.00 -0.60 11.70
N LEU A 108 2.85 -0.96 10.43
CA LEU A 108 1.86 -1.95 10.00
C LEU A 108 2.10 -3.31 10.66
N LEU A 109 3.35 -3.80 10.67
CA LEU A 109 3.70 -5.05 11.35
C LEU A 109 3.38 -5.02 12.84
N GLU A 110 3.65 -3.91 13.52
CA GLU A 110 3.34 -3.75 14.93
C GLU A 110 1.83 -3.81 15.20
N MET A 111 1.02 -3.20 14.33
CA MET A 111 -0.44 -3.25 14.41
C MET A 111 -0.99 -4.66 14.21
N LEU A 112 -0.36 -5.48 13.36
CA LEU A 112 -0.84 -6.83 13.00
C LEU A 112 -0.30 -7.93 13.92
N LEU A 113 0.96 -7.82 14.34
CA LEU A 113 1.72 -8.90 14.97
C LEU A 113 2.23 -8.55 16.38
N GLY A 114 2.09 -7.28 16.78
CA GLY A 114 2.63 -6.77 18.04
C GLY A 114 4.11 -6.38 17.97
N LYS A 115 4.55 -5.70 19.04
CA LYS A 115 5.87 -5.08 19.13
C LYS A 115 7.02 -6.09 19.14
N GLU A 116 6.85 -7.22 19.84
CA GLU A 116 7.88 -8.24 19.99
C GLU A 116 8.30 -8.81 18.62
N LYS A 117 7.33 -9.34 17.85
CA LYS A 117 7.58 -9.89 16.51
C LYS A 117 8.14 -8.83 15.56
N THR A 118 7.66 -7.59 15.66
CA THR A 118 8.18 -6.48 14.86
C THR A 118 9.64 -6.18 15.16
N ASN A 119 10.06 -6.25 16.43
CA ASN A 119 11.46 -6.06 16.81
C ASN A 119 12.34 -7.20 16.29
N THR A 120 11.87 -8.44 16.31
CA THR A 120 12.59 -9.57 15.69
C THR A 120 12.84 -9.31 14.20
N VAL A 121 11.83 -8.83 13.47
CA VAL A 121 11.97 -8.47 12.05
C VAL A 121 12.95 -7.32 11.86
N LYS A 122 12.83 -6.23 12.65
CA LYS A 122 13.76 -5.09 12.60
C LYS A 122 15.22 -5.52 12.82
N GLN A 123 15.47 -6.34 13.84
CA GLN A 123 16.80 -6.87 14.14
C GLN A 123 17.32 -7.73 12.98
N GLY A 124 16.48 -8.63 12.43
CA GLY A 124 16.85 -9.45 11.27
C GLY A 124 17.16 -8.63 10.01
N MET A 125 16.59 -7.42 9.90
CA MET A 125 16.85 -6.48 8.81
C MET A 125 17.98 -5.47 9.12
N GLY A 126 18.58 -5.50 10.31
CA GLY A 126 19.66 -4.58 10.71
C GLY A 126 19.21 -3.17 11.14
N PHE A 127 17.95 -3.00 11.53
CA PHE A 127 17.40 -1.73 12.03
C PHE A 127 17.44 -1.58 13.56
N LEU A 128 17.85 -2.62 14.28
CA LEU A 128 18.03 -2.68 15.74
C LEU A 128 19.32 -3.43 16.10
#